data_AF-A0A832K0M5-F1
#
_entry.id   AF-A0A832K0M5-F1
#
_cell.length_a   1.000
_cell.length_b   1.000
_cell.length_c   1.000
_cell.angle_alpha   90.00
_cell.angle_beta   90.00
_cell.angle_gamma   90.00
#
_symmetry.space_group_name_H-M   'P 1'
#
loop_
_entity.id
_entity.type
_entity.pdbx_description
1 polymer ?
#
loop_
_entity_poly.entity_id
_entity_poly.type
_entity_poly.pdbx_seq_one_letter_code
_entity_poly.pdbx_strand_id
1 'polypeptide(L)'
;MSIKFNEFRDKPVSLECSCSVLFQGFNWRLLYELKCGDLPRSPGVYVLWLVNPGNIDIAVEFLEDIIMRINWLEMKKFLWSRAKRLKRLKTMKCPVIYIGSTRNLASRCKELAGRRHTVFTAILALLVSSSIIDYGFKVTGSIGEARILEDELKTKYSRIHRFKPALVER
;
A
#
# COMPACT_ATOMS: atom_id res chain seq x y z
N MET A 1 -18.29 5.01 -30.79
CA MET A 1 -18.70 5.08 -29.36
C MET A 1 -17.59 4.46 -28.52
N SER A 2 -16.70 5.28 -27.96
CA SER A 2 -15.59 4.79 -27.12
C SER A 2 -16.08 4.62 -25.69
N ILE A 3 -16.05 3.38 -25.18
CA ILE A 3 -16.36 3.09 -23.79
C ILE A 3 -15.27 3.71 -22.91
N LYS A 4 -15.60 4.70 -22.08
CA LYS A 4 -14.69 5.27 -21.06
C LYS A 4 -14.53 4.26 -19.92
N PHE A 5 -13.55 3.37 -20.00
CA PHE A 5 -13.13 2.47 -18.91
C PHE A 5 -12.35 3.19 -17.77
N ASN A 6 -12.48 4.51 -17.63
CA ASN A 6 -11.43 5.35 -17.05
C ASN A 6 -11.73 6.00 -15.71
N GLU A 7 -12.83 5.67 -15.05
CA GLU A 7 -13.20 6.34 -13.79
C GLU A 7 -12.60 5.63 -12.58
N PHE A 8 -12.10 6.41 -11.63
CA PHE A 8 -11.73 5.91 -10.31
C PHE A 8 -13.00 5.74 -9.49
N ARG A 9 -13.02 4.73 -8.62
CA ARG A 9 -14.13 4.53 -7.67
C ARG A 9 -13.99 5.49 -6.50
N ASP A 10 -15.10 5.86 -5.88
CA ASP A 10 -15.15 6.71 -4.68
C ASP A 10 -14.91 5.91 -3.37
N LYS A 11 -14.90 4.59 -3.46
CA LYS A 11 -14.73 3.64 -2.35
C LYS A 11 -13.79 2.50 -2.72
N PRO A 12 -13.07 1.93 -1.73
CA PRO A 12 -12.25 0.74 -1.95
C PRO A 12 -13.13 -0.48 -2.27
N VAL A 13 -12.58 -1.42 -3.04
CA VAL A 13 -13.17 -2.76 -3.20
C VAL A 13 -13.15 -3.45 -1.84
N SER A 14 -14.31 -3.98 -1.45
CA SER A 14 -14.72 -4.27 -0.08
C SER A 14 -13.68 -4.93 0.85
N LEU A 15 -13.74 -4.55 2.12
CA LEU A 15 -14.10 -5.41 3.27
C LEU A 15 -14.62 -4.46 4.36
N GLU A 16 -15.68 -4.84 5.08
CA GLU A 16 -16.22 -4.02 6.18
C GLU A 16 -15.14 -3.77 7.24
N CYS A 17 -14.60 -2.57 7.22
CA CYS A 17 -13.71 -2.08 8.26
C CYS A 17 -14.14 -0.67 8.63
N SER A 18 -14.15 -0.38 9.93
CA SER A 18 -14.39 0.97 10.45
C SER A 18 -13.39 1.99 9.91
N CYS A 19 -12.23 1.56 9.39
CA CYS A 19 -11.27 2.43 8.72
C CYS A 19 -11.76 3.00 7.37
N SER A 20 -12.80 2.43 6.74
CA SER A 20 -13.34 2.94 5.47
C SER A 20 -13.71 4.42 5.54
N VAL A 21 -14.26 4.86 6.67
CA VAL A 21 -14.65 6.27 6.91
C VAL A 21 -13.46 7.24 6.89
N LEU A 22 -12.25 6.74 7.17
CA LEU A 22 -11.04 7.58 7.18
C LEU A 22 -10.68 8.07 5.77
N PHE A 23 -11.11 7.34 4.74
CA PHE A 23 -10.71 7.61 3.36
C PHE A 23 -11.86 8.18 2.52
N GLN A 24 -12.79 8.88 3.16
CA GLN A 24 -13.80 9.64 2.44
C GLN A 24 -13.16 10.68 1.51
N GLY A 25 -13.62 10.71 0.26
CA GLY A 25 -13.07 11.57 -0.79
C GLY A 25 -11.75 11.08 -1.38
N PHE A 26 -11.38 9.82 -1.16
CA PHE A 26 -10.32 9.16 -1.92
C PHE A 26 -10.87 8.58 -3.22
N ASN A 27 -9.99 8.44 -4.20
CA ASN A 27 -10.22 7.79 -5.48
C ASN A 27 -9.51 6.44 -5.49
N TRP A 28 -10.16 5.40 -6.00
CA TRP A 28 -9.72 4.01 -5.87
C TRP A 28 -9.66 3.29 -7.21
N ARG A 29 -8.66 2.42 -7.39
CA ARG A 29 -8.53 1.50 -8.53
C ARG A 29 -7.67 0.31 -8.13
N LEU A 30 -8.05 -0.89 -8.61
CA LEU A 30 -7.29 -2.09 -8.31
C LEU A 30 -5.86 -1.92 -8.84
N LEU A 31 -4.87 -2.28 -8.04
CA LEU A 31 -3.48 -1.99 -8.33
C LEU A 31 -3.03 -2.61 -9.65
N TYR A 32 -3.57 -3.79 -10.02
CA TYR A 32 -3.26 -4.46 -11.28
C TYR A 32 -3.90 -3.80 -12.52
N GLU A 33 -4.94 -2.98 -12.34
CA GLU A 33 -5.57 -2.20 -13.43
C GLU A 33 -4.98 -0.80 -13.55
N LEU A 34 -4.21 -0.36 -12.55
CA LEU A 34 -3.73 1.00 -12.43
C LEU A 34 -2.56 1.27 -13.37
N LYS A 35 -2.78 2.13 -14.37
CA LYS A 35 -1.68 2.75 -15.12
C LYS A 35 -1.21 3.99 -14.36
N CYS A 36 0.07 4.04 -13.98
CA CYS A 36 0.60 5.19 -13.24
C CYS A 36 0.49 6.53 -13.98
N GLY A 37 0.29 6.52 -15.31
CA GLY A 37 0.02 7.71 -16.11
C GLY A 37 -1.36 8.33 -15.88
N ASP A 38 -2.32 7.55 -15.38
CA ASP A 38 -3.69 7.99 -15.10
C ASP A 38 -3.79 8.75 -13.77
N LEU A 39 -2.74 8.69 -12.94
CA LEU A 39 -2.69 9.41 -11.67
C LEU A 39 -2.29 10.88 -11.87
N PRO A 40 -2.78 11.78 -11.00
CA PRO A 40 -2.37 13.18 -11.01
C PRO A 40 -0.87 13.34 -10.78
N ARG A 41 -0.26 14.33 -11.44
CA ARG A 41 1.12 14.77 -11.18
C ARG A 41 1.19 15.80 -10.06
N SER A 42 0.39 15.60 -9.02
CA SER A 42 0.20 16.53 -7.90
C SER A 42 0.57 15.89 -6.57
N PRO A 43 0.80 16.69 -5.52
CA PRO A 43 0.93 16.20 -4.17
C PRO A 43 -0.32 15.47 -3.71
N GLY A 44 -0.15 14.52 -2.79
CA GLY A 44 -1.29 13.81 -2.22
C GLY A 44 -0.90 12.68 -1.28
N VAL A 45 -1.92 12.05 -0.72
CA VAL A 45 -1.82 10.84 0.10
C VAL A 45 -2.28 9.66 -0.72
N TYR A 46 -1.62 8.52 -0.54
CA TYR A 46 -2.02 7.25 -1.12
C TYR A 46 -2.07 6.15 -0.07
N VAL A 47 -2.88 5.13 -0.36
CA VAL A 47 -3.21 4.03 0.53
C VAL A 47 -3.18 2.74 -0.25
N LEU A 48 -2.64 1.69 0.37
CA LEU A 48 -2.76 0.33 -0.13
C LEU A 48 -3.76 -0.42 0.75
N TRP A 49 -4.77 -0.98 0.10
CA TRP A 49 -5.87 -1.69 0.74
C TRP A 49 -5.89 -3.14 0.27
N LEU A 50 -5.75 -4.08 1.18
CA LEU A 50 -5.73 -5.50 0.90
C LEU A 50 -7.17 -6.01 0.76
N VAL A 51 -7.60 -6.23 -0.48
CA VAL A 51 -8.94 -6.72 -0.83
C VAL A 51 -9.04 -8.22 -0.56
N ASN A 52 -8.03 -8.96 -1.02
CA ASN A 52 -7.88 -10.38 -0.76
C ASN A 52 -6.45 -10.62 -0.27
N PRO A 53 -6.24 -11.17 0.93
CA PRO A 53 -4.90 -11.45 1.43
C PRO A 53 -4.17 -12.54 0.65
N GLY A 54 -4.85 -13.37 -0.14
CA GLY A 54 -4.22 -14.53 -0.77
C GLY A 54 -3.61 -15.46 0.28
N ASN A 55 -2.47 -16.09 -0.03
CA ASN A 55 -1.74 -16.93 0.92
C ASN A 55 -0.53 -16.18 1.53
N ILE A 56 -0.73 -15.58 2.71
CA ILE A 56 0.33 -14.81 3.39
C ILE A 56 1.56 -15.67 3.76
N ASP A 57 1.40 -16.98 3.98
CA ASP A 57 2.53 -17.88 4.23
C ASP A 57 3.46 -17.94 3.01
N ILE A 58 2.89 -18.13 1.81
CA ILE A 58 3.64 -18.11 0.55
C ILE A 58 4.35 -16.77 0.33
N ALA A 59 3.71 -15.64 0.66
CA ALA A 59 4.35 -14.33 0.54
C ALA A 59 5.58 -14.19 1.45
N VAL A 60 5.49 -14.74 2.67
CA VAL A 60 6.59 -14.72 3.63
C VAL A 60 7.72 -15.65 3.18
N GLU A 61 7.39 -16.89 2.81
CA GLU A 61 8.33 -17.90 2.32
C GLU A 61 9.10 -17.39 1.09
N PHE A 62 8.42 -16.74 0.15
CA PHE A 62 9.06 -16.12 -1.02
C PHE A 62 10.18 -15.14 -0.63
N LEU A 63 9.96 -14.28 0.38
CA LEU A 63 11.02 -13.38 0.84
C LEU A 63 12.11 -14.11 1.62
N GLU A 64 11.77 -15.12 2.43
CA GLU A 64 12.73 -15.91 3.20
C GLU A 64 13.66 -16.71 2.28
N ASP A 65 13.14 -17.29 1.20
CA ASP A 65 13.93 -17.97 0.17
C ASP A 65 14.94 -17.05 -0.50
N ILE A 66 14.54 -15.83 -0.85
CA ILE A 66 15.45 -14.82 -1.42
C ILE A 66 16.55 -14.46 -0.40
N ILE A 67 16.19 -14.29 0.87
CA ILE A 67 17.13 -13.95 1.95
C ILE A 67 18.18 -15.04 2.15
N MET A 68 17.79 -16.31 2.04
CA MET A 68 18.70 -17.45 2.17
C MET A 68 19.73 -17.52 1.03
N ARG A 69 19.35 -17.09 -0.18
CA ARG A 69 20.18 -17.20 -1.41
C ARG A 69 21.11 -16.01 -1.65
N ILE A 70 20.82 -14.86 -1.06
CA ILE A 70 21.66 -13.64 -1.21
C ILE A 70 22.89 -13.75 -0.30
N ASN A 71 24.04 -13.18 -0.70
CA ASN A 71 25.23 -13.07 0.18
C ASN A 71 25.48 -11.65 0.71
N TRP A 72 24.74 -10.65 0.22
CA TRP A 72 24.84 -9.27 0.68
C TRP A 72 24.09 -9.05 2.00
N LEU A 73 24.84 -8.86 3.09
CA LEU A 73 24.31 -8.74 4.46
C LEU A 73 23.30 -7.59 4.63
N GLU A 74 23.58 -6.40 4.10
CA GLU A 74 22.67 -5.26 4.25
C GLU A 74 21.34 -5.49 3.53
N MET A 75 21.36 -6.15 2.37
CA MET A 75 20.16 -6.55 1.66
C MET A 75 19.37 -7.62 2.44
N LYS A 76 20.03 -8.58 3.10
CA LYS A 76 19.35 -9.54 3.99
C LYS A 76 18.63 -8.83 5.13
N LYS A 77 19.31 -7.92 5.84
CA LYS A 77 18.70 -7.14 6.94
C LYS A 77 17.47 -6.37 6.44
N PHE A 78 17.61 -5.71 5.30
CA PHE A 78 16.51 -4.98 4.66
C PHE A 78 15.33 -5.91 4.37
N LEU A 79 15.52 -7.02 3.66
CA LEU A 79 14.44 -7.95 3.29
C LEU A 79 13.81 -8.64 4.50
N TRP A 80 14.62 -9.02 5.50
CA TRP A 80 14.14 -9.63 6.73
C TRP A 80 13.19 -8.70 7.50
N SER A 81 13.50 -7.40 7.52
CA SER A 81 12.58 -6.40 8.08
C SER A 81 11.21 -6.41 7.38
N ARG A 82 11.16 -6.66 6.06
CA ARG A 82 9.92 -6.68 5.27
C ARG A 82 9.15 -7.99 5.42
N ALA A 83 9.85 -9.12 5.49
CA ALA A 83 9.25 -10.42 5.83
C ALA A 83 8.56 -10.36 7.21
N LYS A 84 9.21 -9.77 8.22
CA LYS A 84 8.59 -9.54 9.54
C LYS A 84 7.32 -8.68 9.46
N ARG A 85 7.28 -7.69 8.57
CA ARG A 85 6.09 -6.85 8.37
C ARG A 85 4.95 -7.64 7.74
N LEU A 86 5.22 -8.50 6.75
CA LEU A 86 4.23 -9.38 6.13
C LEU A 86 3.63 -10.36 7.15
N LYS A 87 4.44 -10.92 8.06
CA LYS A 87 3.94 -11.80 9.14
C LYS A 87 2.85 -11.14 10.00
N ARG A 88 2.82 -9.80 10.10
CA ARG A 88 1.74 -9.07 10.81
C ARG A 88 0.38 -9.16 10.12
N LEU A 89 0.34 -9.41 8.81
CA LEU A 89 -0.90 -9.56 8.06
C LEU A 89 -1.68 -10.81 8.47
N LYS A 90 -1.01 -11.83 9.02
CA LYS A 90 -1.66 -13.07 9.49
C LYS A 90 -2.65 -12.84 10.63
N THR A 91 -2.40 -11.85 11.48
CA THR A 91 -3.23 -11.55 12.66
C THR A 91 -4.06 -10.27 12.51
N MET A 92 -3.76 -9.47 11.49
CA MET A 92 -4.38 -8.18 11.27
C MET A 92 -5.65 -8.32 10.45
N LYS A 93 -6.81 -8.02 11.06
CA LYS A 93 -8.12 -8.05 10.39
C LYS A 93 -8.41 -6.80 9.54
N CYS A 94 -7.55 -5.79 9.61
CA CYS A 94 -7.79 -4.52 8.91
C CYS A 94 -7.13 -4.52 7.52
N PRO A 95 -7.88 -4.16 6.46
CA PRO A 95 -7.38 -4.20 5.09
C PRO A 95 -6.39 -3.07 4.76
N VAL A 96 -6.30 -2.01 5.58
CA VAL A 96 -5.33 -0.92 5.33
C VAL A 96 -3.92 -1.39 5.68
N ILE A 97 -3.09 -1.66 4.68
CA ILE A 97 -1.74 -2.20 4.90
C ILE A 97 -0.66 -1.12 4.82
N TYR A 98 -0.92 0.01 4.15
CA TYR A 98 0.03 1.11 4.01
C TYR A 98 -0.66 2.45 3.78
N ILE A 99 -0.10 3.52 4.35
CA ILE A 99 -0.51 4.92 4.12
C ILE A 99 0.78 5.72 3.93
N GLY A 100 0.83 6.54 2.88
CA GLY A 100 1.99 7.40 2.59
C GLY A 100 1.60 8.70 1.87
N SER A 101 2.43 9.73 2.00
CA SER A 101 2.33 10.96 1.21
C SER A 101 3.37 11.04 0.09
N THR A 102 3.12 11.89 -0.89
CA THR A 102 4.06 12.14 -2.00
C THR A 102 3.86 13.54 -2.59
N ARG A 103 4.91 14.06 -3.25
CA ARG A 103 4.85 15.28 -4.07
C ARG A 103 4.20 15.04 -5.42
N ASN A 104 4.17 13.79 -5.87
CA ASN A 104 3.67 13.41 -7.19
C ASN A 104 3.14 11.97 -7.13
N LEU A 105 1.82 11.81 -7.26
CA LEU A 105 1.14 10.50 -7.19
C LEU A 105 1.55 9.58 -8.36
N ALA A 106 1.61 10.11 -9.58
CA ALA A 106 2.06 9.35 -10.76
C ALA A 106 3.50 8.81 -10.62
N SER A 107 4.43 9.64 -10.14
CA SER A 107 5.81 9.21 -9.87
C SER A 107 5.86 8.18 -8.75
N ARG A 108 5.10 8.39 -7.67
CA ARG A 108 5.06 7.45 -6.54
C ARG A 108 4.56 6.08 -6.95
N CYS A 109 3.54 6.01 -7.80
CA CYS A 109 3.08 4.73 -8.36
C CYS A 109 4.20 4.00 -9.12
N LYS A 110 4.99 4.71 -9.93
CA LYS A 110 6.15 4.11 -10.62
C LYS A 110 7.23 3.66 -9.63
N GLU A 111 7.42 4.38 -8.54
CA GLU A 111 8.34 3.98 -7.47
C GLU A 111 7.89 2.72 -6.77
N LEU A 112 6.58 2.58 -6.49
CA LEU A 112 5.97 1.39 -5.92
C LEU A 112 6.13 0.17 -6.82
N ALA A 113 6.20 0.36 -8.14
CA ALA A 113 6.48 -0.69 -9.12
C ALA A 113 7.98 -1.04 -9.25
N GLY A 114 8.75 -0.91 -8.15
CA GLY A 114 10.11 -1.45 -8.06
C GLY A 114 11.26 -0.48 -8.35
N ARG A 115 11.01 0.82 -8.56
CA ARG A 115 12.12 1.76 -8.79
C ARG A 115 12.86 2.11 -7.50
N ARG A 116 12.17 2.67 -6.49
CA ARG A 116 12.81 3.25 -5.27
C ARG A 116 11.94 3.21 -4.01
N HIS A 117 10.94 2.33 -3.94
CA HIS A 117 10.04 2.27 -2.78
C HIS A 117 10.36 1.13 -1.81
N THR A 118 10.52 1.45 -0.52
CA THR A 118 10.85 0.45 0.50
C THR A 118 9.74 -0.59 0.75
N VAL A 119 8.52 -0.30 0.30
CA VAL A 119 7.37 -1.22 0.41
C VAL A 119 7.25 -2.18 -0.77
N PHE A 120 8.00 -1.95 -1.86
CA PHE A 120 7.86 -2.71 -3.10
C PHE A 120 8.04 -4.21 -2.87
N THR A 121 9.06 -4.63 -2.13
CA THR A 121 9.33 -6.07 -1.90
C THR A 121 8.18 -6.76 -1.17
N ALA A 122 7.49 -6.07 -0.27
CA ALA A 122 6.29 -6.58 0.37
C ALA A 122 5.10 -6.64 -0.59
N ILE A 123 4.92 -5.64 -1.46
CA ILE A 123 3.89 -5.69 -2.52
C ILE A 123 4.15 -6.86 -3.46
N LEU A 124 5.39 -7.02 -3.94
CA LEU A 124 5.76 -8.11 -4.85
C LEU A 124 5.44 -9.47 -4.23
N ALA A 125 5.81 -9.69 -2.97
CA ALA A 125 5.52 -10.92 -2.25
C ALA A 125 4.01 -11.21 -2.17
N LEU A 126 3.19 -10.18 -1.86
CA LEU A 126 1.73 -10.30 -1.84
C LEU A 126 1.15 -10.63 -3.21
N LEU A 127 1.65 -10.01 -4.28
CA LEU A 127 1.19 -10.30 -5.64
C LEU A 127 1.53 -11.73 -6.07
N VAL A 128 2.73 -12.22 -5.74
CA VAL A 128 3.14 -13.62 -5.99
C VAL A 128 2.24 -14.60 -5.24
N SER A 129 1.76 -14.24 -4.05
CA SER A 129 0.85 -15.06 -3.26
C SER A 129 -0.64 -14.88 -3.60
N SER A 130 -0.95 -14.35 -4.80
CA SER A 130 -2.32 -14.12 -5.27
C SER A 130 -3.14 -13.13 -4.42
N SER A 131 -2.50 -12.24 -3.67
CA SER A 131 -3.20 -11.16 -2.98
C SER A 131 -3.73 -10.14 -3.99
N ILE A 132 -4.89 -9.56 -3.68
CA ILE A 132 -5.48 -8.45 -4.46
C ILE A 132 -5.36 -7.17 -3.63
N ILE A 133 -4.80 -6.12 -4.23
CA ILE A 133 -4.57 -4.83 -3.60
C ILE A 133 -5.35 -3.76 -4.37
N ASP A 134 -6.10 -2.92 -3.66
CA ASP A 134 -6.68 -1.69 -4.15
C ASP A 134 -5.77 -0.50 -3.82
N TYR A 135 -5.68 0.46 -4.73
CA TYR A 135 -4.86 1.66 -4.60
C TYR A 135 -5.78 2.87 -4.44
N GLY A 136 -5.75 3.47 -3.25
CA GLY A 136 -6.49 4.69 -2.94
C GLY A 136 -5.59 5.91 -3.02
N PHE A 137 -6.09 7.05 -3.48
CA PHE A 137 -5.39 8.32 -3.38
C PHE A 137 -6.31 9.52 -3.18
N LYS A 138 -5.75 10.59 -2.61
CA LYS A 138 -6.37 11.91 -2.49
C LYS A 138 -5.34 12.99 -2.79
N VAL A 139 -5.68 13.89 -3.71
CA VAL A 139 -4.84 15.05 -4.07
C VAL A 139 -4.92 16.10 -2.96
N THR A 140 -3.80 16.77 -2.70
CA THR A 140 -3.71 17.93 -1.79
C THR A 140 -3.09 19.13 -2.52
N GLY A 141 -3.19 20.32 -1.95
CA GLY A 141 -2.61 21.54 -2.53
C GLY A 141 -1.09 21.57 -2.44
N SER A 142 -0.52 20.95 -1.39
CA SER A 142 0.92 20.90 -1.17
C SER A 142 1.41 19.58 -0.57
N ILE A 143 2.73 19.37 -0.60
CA ILE A 143 3.37 18.26 0.14
C ILE A 143 3.28 18.42 1.66
N GLY A 144 3.21 19.66 2.16
CA GLY A 144 3.00 19.93 3.58
C GLY A 144 1.64 19.39 4.02
N GLU A 145 0.59 19.76 3.30
CA GLU A 145 -0.77 19.24 3.52
C GLU A 145 -0.85 17.72 3.37
N ALA A 146 -0.17 17.14 2.38
CA ALA A 146 -0.15 15.69 2.19
C ALA A 146 0.43 14.96 3.42
N ARG A 147 1.50 15.50 4.01
CA ARG A 147 2.14 14.93 5.21
C ARG A 147 1.25 15.07 6.44
N ILE A 148 0.64 16.23 6.64
CA ILE A 148 -0.33 16.45 7.74
C ILE A 148 -1.48 15.44 7.63
N LEU A 149 -2.05 15.29 6.43
CA LEU A 149 -3.14 14.34 6.19
C LEU A 149 -2.68 12.88 6.40
N GLU A 150 -1.49 12.49 5.95
CA GLU A 150 -0.92 11.17 6.22
C GLU A 150 -0.81 10.89 7.73
N ASP A 151 -0.29 11.85 8.49
CA ASP A 151 -0.10 11.71 9.94
C ASP A 151 -1.44 11.66 10.68
N GLU A 152 -2.42 12.47 10.28
CA GLU A 152 -3.78 12.40 10.79
C GLU A 152 -4.42 11.03 10.54
N LEU A 153 -4.31 10.51 9.32
CA LEU A 153 -4.86 9.21 8.94
C LEU A 153 -4.19 8.08 9.73
N LYS A 154 -2.86 8.10 9.88
CA LYS A 154 -2.13 7.13 10.71
C LYS A 154 -2.48 7.22 12.19
N THR A 155 -2.72 8.43 12.70
CA THR A 155 -3.16 8.66 14.09
C THR A 155 -4.56 8.10 14.31
N LYS A 156 -5.51 8.42 13.42
CA LYS A 156 -6.89 7.91 13.47
C LYS A 156 -6.91 6.38 13.33
N TYR A 157 -6.13 5.82 12.40
CA TYR A 157 -5.92 4.38 12.27
C TYR A 157 -5.44 3.74 13.59
N SER A 158 -4.42 4.34 14.21
CA SER A 158 -3.83 3.82 15.45
C SER A 158 -4.79 3.94 16.64
N ARG A 159 -5.73 4.88 16.64
CA ARG A 159 -6.79 4.95 17.65
C ARG A 159 -7.77 3.77 17.54
N ILE A 160 -8.09 3.34 16.31
CA ILE A 160 -8.98 2.21 16.05
C ILE A 160 -8.29 0.88 16.37
N HIS A 161 -7.03 0.72 15.96
CA HIS A 161 -6.34 -0.59 15.99
C HIS A 161 -5.25 -0.73 17.06
N ARG A 162 -4.84 0.35 17.73
CA ARG A 162 -3.71 0.39 18.70
C ARG A 162 -2.33 0.06 18.10
N PHE A 163 -2.23 -0.04 16.78
CA PHE A 163 -0.98 -0.22 16.04
C PHE A 163 -1.01 0.54 14.70
N LYS A 164 0.16 0.69 14.06
CA LYS A 164 0.30 1.27 12.70
C LYS A 164 -0.03 0.23 11.62
N PRO A 165 -0.39 0.64 10.38
CA PRO A 165 -0.62 -0.28 9.28
C PRO A 165 0.52 -1.29 9.06
N ALA A 166 0.18 -2.50 8.61
CA ALA A 166 1.07 -3.66 8.60
C ALA A 166 2.36 -3.52 7.80
N LEU A 167 2.51 -2.55 6.89
CA LEU A 167 3.73 -2.34 6.12
C LEU A 167 4.48 -1.05 6.50
N VAL A 168 3.94 -0.26 7.42
CA VAL A 168 4.58 0.95 7.95
C VAL A 168 5.57 0.57 9.06
N GLU A 169 6.69 1.28 9.12
CA GLU A 169 7.71 1.10 10.16
C GLU A 169 7.17 1.52 11.54
N ARG A 170 7.59 0.81 12.59
CA ARG A 170 7.24 1.16 13.96
C ARG A 170 7.87 2.48 14.34
#